data_AF-A0A0B6YN94-F1
#
_entry.id   AF-A0A0B6YN94-F1
#
_cell.length_a   1.000
_cell.length_b   1.000
_cell.length_c   1.000
_cell.angle_alpha   90.00
_cell.angle_beta   90.00
_cell.angle_gamma   90.00
#
_symmetry.space_group_name_H-M   'P 1'
#
loop_
_entity.id
_entity.type
_entity.pdbx_description
1 polymer ?
#
loop_
_entity_poly.entity_id
_entity_poly.type
_entity_poly.pdbx_seq_one_letter_code
_entity_poly.pdbx_strand_id
1 'polypeptide(L)'
;DIPCIFRVTTSEMNPPGSQHQILLLADNEKEKDNWLKILTQLHIILRSKNLPNKNVYSPQEVCDNSLSLVKSTHSAAILDSSRLILGTEDGLCVVELTKDQIIRIGDRSERKQVFQVDLLQEQQLGYIVYISGKQRHIKLLYQSSLEGHDNDPLKINETKGCHTFCHGEIRQPHGGNSCCLCVAIKRTVQVYEINKTRQKYRKMKDIQVPGQVQCIEMMSERLCVGYPSCFAIY
;
A
#
# COMPACT_ATOMS: atom_id res chain seq x y z
N ASP A 1 33.30 28.86 -14.77
CA ASP A 1 33.81 27.65 -14.11
C ASP A 1 34.34 27.98 -12.73
N ILE A 2 33.91 27.21 -11.72
CA ILE A 2 34.56 27.19 -10.42
C ILE A 2 35.56 26.02 -10.48
N PRO A 3 36.88 26.27 -10.52
CA PRO A 3 37.88 25.27 -10.94
C PRO A 3 38.01 24.04 -10.02
N CYS A 4 37.36 24.06 -8.85
CA CYS A 4 37.45 23.02 -7.83
C CYS A 4 36.15 22.23 -7.62
N ILE A 5 35.10 22.48 -8.41
CA ILE A 5 33.84 21.70 -8.33
C ILE A 5 33.82 20.64 -9.42
N PHE A 6 33.48 19.41 -9.07
CA PHE A 6 33.24 18.34 -10.02
C PHE A 6 31.93 17.60 -9.71
N ARG A 7 31.31 17.06 -10.76
CA ARG A 7 30.03 16.35 -10.68
C ARG A 7 30.26 14.85 -10.70
N VAL A 8 29.72 14.15 -9.70
CA VAL A 8 29.64 12.68 -9.69
C VAL A 8 28.19 12.29 -9.90
N THR A 9 27.95 11.50 -10.96
CA THR A 9 26.63 10.94 -11.25
C THR A 9 26.64 9.46 -10.90
N THR A 10 25.75 9.03 -10.02
CA THR A 10 25.50 7.62 -9.76
C THR A 10 24.17 7.24 -10.40
N SER A 11 24.20 6.26 -11.30
CA SER A 11 22.99 5.60 -11.78
C SER A 11 22.71 4.40 -10.87
N GLU A 12 21.57 4.35 -10.19
CA GLU A 12 21.12 3.09 -9.62
C GLU A 12 20.98 2.04 -10.73
N MET A 13 21.42 0.80 -10.49
CA MET A 13 21.37 -0.31 -11.44
C MET A 13 19.94 -0.88 -11.66
N ASN A 14 18.87 -0.11 -11.43
CA ASN A 14 17.49 -0.60 -11.49
C ASN A 14 16.59 0.40 -12.22
N PRO A 15 15.86 0.03 -13.29
CA PRO A 15 14.88 0.91 -13.96
C PRO A 15 13.75 1.36 -13.00
N PRO A 16 13.29 2.63 -13.06
CA PRO A 16 13.65 3.65 -14.04
C PRO A 16 14.94 4.42 -13.69
N GLY A 17 15.73 3.94 -12.73
CA GLY A 17 17.12 4.37 -12.52
C GLY A 17 17.22 5.82 -12.10
N SER A 18 17.05 6.08 -10.81
CA SER A 18 17.29 7.42 -10.29
C SER A 18 18.76 7.79 -10.52
N GLN A 19 18.99 8.86 -11.31
CA GLN A 19 20.31 9.44 -11.47
C GLN A 19 20.54 10.43 -10.34
N HIS A 20 21.28 10.00 -9.31
CA HIS A 20 21.70 10.90 -8.25
C HIS A 20 22.94 11.66 -8.71
N GLN A 21 22.91 12.99 -8.57
CA GLN A 21 24.03 13.86 -8.90
C GLN A 21 24.50 14.55 -7.62
N ILE A 22 25.78 14.42 -7.34
CA ILE A 22 26.44 15.12 -6.23
C ILE A 22 27.51 16.03 -6.82
N LEU A 23 27.48 17.29 -6.40
CA LEU A 23 28.55 18.24 -6.67
C LEU A 23 29.52 18.18 -5.48
N LEU A 24 30.78 17.87 -5.78
CA LEU A 24 31.85 17.83 -4.79
C LEU A 24 32.77 19.03 -5.02
N LEU A 25 33.03 19.76 -3.94
CA LEU A 25 33.99 20.86 -3.91
C LEU A 25 35.30 20.32 -3.33
N ALA A 26 36.39 20.47 -4.07
CA ALA A 26 37.75 20.23 -3.61
C ALA A 26 38.39 21.54 -3.11
N ASP A 27 39.42 21.44 -2.28
CA ASP A 27 40.10 22.62 -1.74
C ASP A 27 40.97 23.32 -2.79
N ASN A 28 41.41 22.58 -3.81
CA ASN A 28 42.18 23.09 -4.94
C ASN A 28 42.05 22.19 -6.19
N GLU A 29 42.52 22.69 -7.33
CA GLU A 29 42.44 22.00 -8.62
C GLU A 29 43.21 20.66 -8.65
N LYS A 30 44.36 20.59 -7.96
CA LYS A 30 45.16 19.37 -7.88
C LYS A 30 44.43 18.25 -7.13
N GLU A 31 43.70 18.60 -6.08
CA GLU A 31 42.89 17.65 -5.32
C GLU A 31 41.68 17.16 -6.13
N LYS A 32 41.00 18.06 -6.85
CA LYS A 32 39.93 17.70 -7.81
C LYS A 32 40.43 16.64 -8.80
N ASP A 33 41.58 16.85 -9.42
CA ASP A 33 42.14 15.94 -10.41
C ASP A 33 42.51 14.57 -9.80
N ASN A 34 42.96 14.55 -8.55
CA ASN A 34 43.23 13.32 -7.82
C ASN A 34 41.93 12.53 -7.56
N TRP A 35 40.88 13.21 -7.09
CA TRP A 35 39.57 12.60 -6.87
C TRP A 35 38.96 12.05 -8.16
N LEU A 36 39.05 12.80 -9.27
CA LEU A 36 38.59 12.34 -10.58
C LEU A 36 39.31 11.06 -11.01
N LYS A 37 40.64 10.99 -10.84
CA LYS A 37 41.43 9.78 -11.15
C LYS A 37 41.00 8.59 -10.31
N ILE A 38 40.87 8.76 -8.99
CA ILE A 38 40.47 7.68 -8.07
C ILE A 38 39.07 7.16 -8.43
N LEU A 39 38.10 8.05 -8.61
CA LEU A 39 36.72 7.66 -8.93
C LEU A 39 36.62 6.97 -10.30
N THR A 40 37.40 7.44 -11.29
CA THR A 40 37.45 6.81 -12.62
C THR A 40 38.05 5.40 -12.52
N GLN A 41 39.13 5.22 -11.77
CA GLN A 41 39.75 3.90 -11.56
C GLN A 41 38.81 2.96 -10.81
N LEU A 42 38.14 3.44 -9.75
CA LEU A 42 37.13 2.68 -9.02
C LEU A 42 35.98 2.25 -9.94
N HIS A 43 35.51 3.13 -10.83
CA HIS A 43 34.46 2.80 -11.81
C HIS A 43 34.91 1.70 -12.79
N ILE A 44 36.16 1.76 -13.28
CA ILE A 44 36.74 0.73 -14.16
C ILE A 44 36.81 -0.61 -13.42
N ILE A 45 37.28 -0.61 -12.17
CA ILE A 45 37.38 -1.83 -11.36
C ILE A 45 36.00 -2.45 -11.14
N LEU A 46 35.01 -1.64 -10.74
CA LEU A 46 33.63 -2.09 -10.52
C LEU A 46 33.00 -2.71 -11.78
N ARG A 47 33.22 -2.11 -12.96
CA ARG A 47 32.78 -2.70 -14.24
C ARG A 47 33.52 -3.99 -14.59
N SER A 48 34.83 -4.03 -14.38
CA SER A 48 35.66 -5.21 -14.72
C SER A 48 35.33 -6.43 -13.87
N LYS A 49 34.90 -6.22 -12.62
CA LYS A 49 34.64 -7.27 -11.64
C LYS A 49 33.32 -8.00 -11.87
N ASN A 50 32.47 -7.54 -12.80
CA ASN A 50 31.13 -8.12 -13.09
C ASN A 50 30.45 -8.62 -11.82
N LEU A 51 30.43 -7.76 -10.78
CA LEU A 51 29.87 -8.14 -9.49
C LEU A 51 28.42 -8.59 -9.74
N PRO A 52 28.08 -9.85 -9.42
CA PRO A 52 26.76 -10.37 -9.72
C PRO A 52 25.75 -9.45 -9.03
N ASN A 53 24.83 -8.90 -9.82
CA ASN A 53 23.71 -8.16 -9.29
C ASN A 53 22.90 -9.15 -8.44
N LYS A 54 23.06 -9.08 -7.11
CA LYS A 54 22.40 -9.99 -6.17
C LYS A 54 20.89 -9.72 -6.05
N ASN A 55 20.39 -8.73 -6.77
CA ASN A 55 18.98 -8.39 -6.79
C ASN A 55 18.22 -9.47 -7.55
N VAL A 56 17.57 -10.37 -6.81
CA VAL A 56 16.67 -11.40 -7.35
C VAL A 56 15.40 -10.75 -7.94
N TYR A 57 15.06 -9.55 -7.48
CA TYR A 57 13.93 -8.75 -7.97
C TYR A 57 14.41 -7.36 -8.36
N SER A 58 13.99 -6.90 -9.54
CA SER A 58 14.17 -5.51 -9.97
C SER A 58 12.80 -4.81 -9.94
N PRO A 59 12.70 -3.60 -9.34
CA PRO A 59 11.50 -2.80 -9.51
C PRO A 59 11.31 -2.51 -11.00
N GLN A 60 10.07 -2.57 -11.47
CA GLN A 60 9.71 -2.21 -12.83
C GLN A 60 8.68 -1.09 -12.74
N GLU A 61 8.88 -0.03 -13.51
CA GLU A 61 7.87 1.00 -13.67
C GLU A 61 6.70 0.41 -14.46
N VAL A 62 5.52 0.39 -13.83
CA VAL A 62 4.31 -0.18 -14.42
C VAL A 62 3.42 0.92 -15.01
N CYS A 63 3.56 2.15 -14.53
CA CYS A 63 2.78 3.30 -14.91
C CYS A 63 3.67 4.55 -14.84
N ASP A 64 3.64 5.39 -15.87
CA ASP A 64 4.36 6.66 -15.85
C ASP A 64 3.61 7.75 -15.06
N ASN A 65 4.30 8.83 -14.72
CA ASN A 65 3.72 9.96 -13.98
C ASN A 65 2.77 10.83 -14.82
N SER A 66 2.58 10.53 -16.12
CA SER A 66 1.63 11.23 -16.98
C SER A 66 0.19 10.75 -16.75
N LEU A 67 0.02 9.51 -16.27
CA LEU A 67 -1.27 8.92 -15.93
C LEU A 67 -1.96 9.68 -14.79
N SER A 68 -3.05 10.38 -15.13
CA SER A 68 -3.87 11.12 -14.17
C SER A 68 -4.40 10.24 -13.03
N LEU A 69 -4.58 8.94 -13.29
CA LEU A 69 -4.99 7.96 -12.29
C LEU A 69 -3.97 7.81 -11.16
N VAL A 70 -2.67 7.84 -11.47
CA VAL A 70 -1.61 7.75 -10.45
C VAL A 70 -1.70 8.94 -9.49
N LYS A 71 -2.00 10.13 -10.03
CA LYS A 71 -2.15 11.36 -9.23
C LYS A 71 -3.39 11.36 -8.35
N SER A 72 -4.46 10.66 -8.75
CA SER A 72 -5.71 10.57 -8.00
C SER A 72 -5.79 9.34 -7.09
N THR A 73 -4.74 8.51 -7.02
CA THR A 73 -4.70 7.29 -6.20
C THR A 73 -4.32 7.62 -4.75
N HIS A 74 -5.10 7.09 -3.80
CA HIS A 74 -4.86 7.22 -2.36
C HIS A 74 -4.43 5.92 -1.69
N SER A 75 -4.82 4.78 -2.26
CA SER A 75 -4.54 3.45 -1.72
C SER A 75 -4.47 2.42 -2.82
N ALA A 76 -3.74 1.34 -2.60
CA ALA A 76 -3.59 0.26 -3.57
C ALA A 76 -3.43 -1.10 -2.87
N ALA A 77 -3.88 -2.16 -3.53
CA ALA A 77 -3.68 -3.55 -3.11
C ALA A 77 -3.37 -4.44 -4.32
N ILE A 78 -2.51 -5.44 -4.13
CA ILE A 78 -2.13 -6.38 -5.20
C ILE A 78 -3.19 -7.47 -5.29
N LEU A 79 -3.90 -7.57 -6.43
CA LEU A 79 -4.87 -8.63 -6.67
C LEU A 79 -4.20 -9.97 -6.96
N ASP A 80 -3.25 -9.93 -7.91
CA ASP A 80 -2.50 -11.07 -8.41
C ASP A 80 -1.25 -10.59 -9.16
N SER A 81 -0.60 -11.49 -9.89
CA SER A 81 0.65 -11.23 -10.61
C SER A 81 0.54 -10.20 -11.75
N SER A 82 -0.67 -9.91 -12.24
CA SER A 82 -0.88 -8.98 -13.37
C SER A 82 -1.93 -7.92 -13.11
N ARG A 83 -2.51 -7.86 -11.91
CA ARG A 83 -3.58 -6.91 -11.57
C ARG A 83 -3.38 -6.24 -10.22
N LEU A 84 -3.71 -4.95 -10.18
CA LEU A 84 -3.73 -4.12 -8.98
C LEU A 84 -5.12 -3.51 -8.78
N ILE A 85 -5.54 -3.33 -7.54
CA ILE A 85 -6.70 -2.47 -7.21
C ILE A 85 -6.17 -1.15 -6.71
N LEU A 86 -6.75 -0.06 -7.22
CA LEU A 86 -6.50 1.30 -6.79
C LEU A 86 -7.77 1.88 -6.19
N GLY A 87 -7.64 2.49 -5.02
CA GLY A 87 -8.61 3.40 -4.45
C GLY A 87 -8.27 4.83 -4.83
N THR A 88 -9.16 5.49 -5.56
CA THR A 88 -8.95 6.84 -6.10
C THR A 88 -9.99 7.84 -5.60
N GLU A 89 -9.83 9.12 -5.96
CA GLU A 89 -10.84 10.17 -5.73
C GLU A 89 -12.22 9.84 -6.32
N ASP A 90 -12.26 9.09 -7.42
CA ASP A 90 -13.48 8.80 -8.18
C ASP A 90 -14.06 7.40 -7.95
N GLY A 91 -13.34 6.52 -7.24
CA GLY A 91 -13.81 5.16 -6.94
C GLY A 91 -12.69 4.11 -6.96
N LEU A 92 -13.11 2.85 -7.01
CA LEU A 92 -12.22 1.71 -7.16
C LEU A 92 -11.95 1.42 -8.63
N CYS A 93 -10.69 1.18 -8.96
CA CYS A 93 -10.26 0.78 -10.30
C CYS A 93 -9.35 -0.45 -10.21
N VAL A 94 -9.48 -1.38 -11.16
CA VAL A 94 -8.51 -2.44 -11.40
C VAL A 94 -7.60 -2.01 -12.54
N VAL A 95 -6.30 -2.11 -12.34
CA VAL A 95 -5.30 -1.93 -13.38
C VAL A 95 -4.81 -3.30 -13.80
N GLU A 96 -4.99 -3.65 -15.06
CA GLU A 96 -4.47 -4.87 -15.67
C GLU A 96 -3.19 -4.56 -16.43
N LEU A 97 -2.06 -4.95 -15.84
CA LEU A 97 -0.72 -4.53 -16.25
C LEU A 97 -0.34 -5.07 -17.63
N THR A 98 -0.82 -6.27 -17.98
CA THR A 98 -0.50 -6.93 -19.25
C THR A 98 -1.29 -6.37 -20.43
N LYS A 99 -2.47 -5.80 -20.18
CA LYS A 99 -3.34 -5.25 -21.22
C LYS A 99 -3.31 -3.72 -21.29
N ASP A 100 -2.61 -3.08 -20.35
CA ASP A 100 -2.62 -1.63 -20.16
C ASP A 100 -4.06 -1.08 -20.04
N GLN A 101 -4.89 -1.76 -19.25
CA GLN A 101 -6.31 -1.43 -19.09
C GLN A 101 -6.64 -1.05 -17.66
N ILE A 102 -7.47 -0.02 -17.53
CA ILE A 102 -8.02 0.45 -16.26
C ILE A 102 -9.53 0.23 -16.30
N ILE A 103 -10.03 -0.60 -15.39
CA ILE A 103 -11.43 -0.98 -15.31
C ILE A 103 -11.99 -0.49 -13.99
N ARG A 104 -13.02 0.37 -14.03
CA ARG A 104 -13.70 0.82 -12.82
C ARG A 104 -14.64 -0.25 -12.28
N ILE A 105 -14.63 -0.46 -10.96
CA ILE A 105 -15.39 -1.52 -10.27
C ILE A 105 -16.19 -0.96 -9.09
N GLY A 106 -17.10 -1.79 -8.55
CA GLY A 106 -17.95 -1.44 -7.41
C GLY A 106 -19.13 -0.55 -7.82
N ASP A 107 -19.42 0.48 -7.01
CA ASP A 107 -20.52 1.41 -7.26
C ASP A 107 -20.25 2.25 -8.52
N ARG A 108 -20.83 1.81 -9.65
CA ARG A 108 -20.71 2.49 -10.95
C ARG A 108 -21.60 3.72 -11.06
N SER A 109 -22.61 3.84 -10.19
CA SER A 109 -23.61 4.90 -10.25
C SER A 109 -23.13 6.21 -9.61
N GLU A 110 -22.31 6.13 -8.56
CA GLU A 110 -21.81 7.32 -7.85
C GLU A 110 -20.28 7.31 -7.73
N ARG A 111 -19.64 8.44 -8.08
CA ARG A 111 -18.21 8.68 -7.82
C ARG A 111 -18.01 8.94 -6.33
N LYS A 112 -17.35 8.00 -5.66
CA LYS A 112 -17.07 8.07 -4.22
C LYS A 112 -15.58 7.84 -4.01
N GLN A 113 -14.91 8.85 -3.45
CA GLN A 113 -13.52 8.75 -3.03
C GLN A 113 -13.31 7.51 -2.15
N VAL A 114 -12.23 6.78 -2.44
CA VAL A 114 -11.77 5.62 -1.70
C VAL A 114 -10.50 6.00 -0.94
N PHE A 115 -10.50 5.80 0.37
CA PHE A 115 -9.42 6.24 1.26
C PHE A 115 -8.41 5.14 1.60
N GLN A 116 -8.88 3.90 1.67
CA GLN A 116 -8.07 2.72 1.96
C GLN A 116 -8.74 1.51 1.30
N VAL A 117 -7.94 0.58 0.77
CA VAL A 117 -8.38 -0.68 0.17
C VAL A 117 -7.45 -1.80 0.59
N ASP A 118 -8.00 -2.99 0.81
CA ASP A 118 -7.25 -4.22 1.08
C ASP A 118 -8.04 -5.46 0.64
N LEU A 119 -7.38 -6.63 0.67
CA LEU A 119 -7.95 -7.91 0.25
C LEU A 119 -8.04 -8.91 1.42
N LEU A 120 -9.26 -9.31 1.74
CA LEU A 120 -9.53 -10.40 2.70
C LEU A 120 -9.41 -11.74 2.00
N GLN A 121 -8.19 -12.28 1.95
CA GLN A 121 -7.89 -13.59 1.35
C GLN A 121 -7.93 -14.74 2.37
N GLU A 122 -7.95 -14.42 3.67
CA GLU A 122 -8.01 -15.40 4.73
C GLU A 122 -9.25 -16.28 4.59
N GLN A 123 -9.07 -17.58 4.84
CA GLN A 123 -10.16 -18.56 4.81
C GLN A 123 -10.94 -18.59 3.49
N GLN A 124 -10.27 -18.18 2.39
CA GLN A 124 -10.84 -18.09 1.05
C GLN A 124 -12.07 -17.16 0.99
N LEU A 125 -12.13 -16.12 1.84
CA LEU A 125 -13.26 -15.17 1.86
C LEU A 125 -13.43 -14.44 0.53
N GLY A 126 -12.32 -13.99 -0.07
CA GLY A 126 -12.32 -13.37 -1.39
C GLY A 126 -13.08 -12.05 -1.42
N TYR A 127 -12.93 -11.22 -0.40
CA TYR A 127 -13.50 -9.87 -0.38
C TYR A 127 -12.46 -8.80 -0.63
N ILE A 128 -12.86 -7.77 -1.35
CA ILE A 128 -12.20 -6.46 -1.40
C ILE A 128 -12.87 -5.60 -0.31
N VAL A 129 -12.10 -5.18 0.68
CA VAL A 129 -12.55 -4.31 1.76
C VAL A 129 -12.01 -2.90 1.54
N TYR A 130 -12.84 -1.88 1.72
CA TYR A 130 -12.41 -0.51 1.47
C TYR A 130 -13.24 0.54 2.23
N ILE A 131 -12.63 1.69 2.50
CA ILE A 131 -13.31 2.87 3.05
C ILE A 131 -13.68 3.79 1.91
N SER A 132 -14.95 4.18 1.80
CA SER A 132 -15.39 5.12 0.75
C SER A 132 -16.49 6.11 1.16
N GLY A 133 -16.58 7.18 0.38
CA GLY A 133 -17.64 8.19 0.44
C GLY A 133 -17.44 9.24 1.52
N LYS A 134 -18.20 10.35 1.44
CA LYS A 134 -18.07 11.51 2.34
C LYS A 134 -18.17 11.17 3.82
N GLN A 135 -19.08 10.26 4.16
CA GLN A 135 -19.29 9.83 5.55
C GLN A 135 -18.32 8.76 6.03
N ARG A 136 -17.46 8.24 5.14
CA ARG A 136 -16.50 7.16 5.36
C ARG A 136 -17.13 5.94 6.04
N HIS A 137 -17.48 4.95 5.22
CA HIS A 137 -17.96 3.65 5.69
C HIS A 137 -17.09 2.55 5.11
N ILE A 138 -16.94 1.48 5.86
CA ILE A 138 -16.42 0.21 5.36
C ILE A 138 -17.44 -0.39 4.39
N LYS A 139 -16.93 -0.82 3.24
CA LYS A 139 -17.67 -1.61 2.26
C LYS A 139 -16.92 -2.89 1.93
N LEU A 140 -17.67 -3.96 1.70
CA LEU A 140 -17.17 -5.26 1.25
C LEU A 140 -17.72 -5.56 -0.14
N LEU A 141 -16.83 -5.82 -1.09
CA LEU A 141 -17.18 -6.24 -2.45
C LEU A 141 -16.57 -7.62 -2.70
N TYR A 142 -17.33 -8.55 -3.27
CA TYR A 142 -16.75 -9.85 -3.63
C TYR A 142 -15.72 -9.68 -4.75
N GLN A 143 -14.60 -10.38 -4.66
CA GLN A 143 -13.59 -10.40 -5.72
C GLN A 143 -14.12 -11.04 -7.01
N SER A 144 -15.09 -11.96 -6.91
CA SER A 144 -15.78 -12.52 -8.10
C SER A 144 -16.56 -11.46 -8.89
N SER A 145 -16.90 -10.31 -8.31
CA SER A 145 -17.53 -9.21 -9.05
C SER A 145 -16.61 -8.56 -10.09
N LEU A 146 -15.32 -8.84 -10.03
CA LEU A 146 -14.38 -8.44 -11.08
C LEU A 146 -14.61 -9.20 -12.40
N GLU A 147 -15.22 -10.38 -12.34
CA GLU A 147 -15.47 -11.27 -13.49
C GLU A 147 -16.82 -11.00 -14.18
N GLY A 148 -17.48 -9.88 -13.83
CA GLY A 148 -18.77 -9.48 -14.40
C GLY A 148 -19.98 -9.90 -13.59
N HIS A 149 -19.80 -10.48 -12.39
CA HIS A 149 -20.89 -10.67 -11.44
C HIS A 149 -21.30 -9.34 -10.82
N ASP A 150 -22.47 -8.84 -11.19
CA ASP A 150 -23.01 -7.60 -10.65
C ASP A 150 -23.49 -7.82 -9.22
N ASN A 151 -22.65 -7.47 -8.24
CA ASN A 151 -23.02 -7.44 -6.84
C ASN A 151 -22.72 -6.06 -6.26
N ASP A 152 -23.74 -5.45 -5.68
CA ASP A 152 -23.57 -4.22 -4.94
C ASP A 152 -22.67 -4.46 -3.71
N PRO A 153 -21.75 -3.52 -3.42
CA PRO A 153 -20.94 -3.59 -2.22
C PRO A 153 -21.81 -3.60 -0.95
N LEU A 154 -21.53 -4.51 -0.03
CA LEU A 154 -22.15 -4.53 1.30
C LEU A 154 -21.55 -3.41 2.15
N LYS A 155 -22.39 -2.49 2.63
CA LYS A 155 -21.99 -1.42 3.56
C LYS A 155 -22.18 -1.83 5.03
N ILE A 156 -21.17 -1.58 5.86
CA ILE A 156 -21.26 -1.76 7.33
C ILE A 156 -21.63 -0.41 7.96
N ASN A 157 -22.90 -0.19 8.27
CA ASN A 157 -23.43 1.14 8.62
C ASN A 157 -22.87 1.71 9.93
N GLU A 158 -22.48 0.84 10.86
CA GLU A 158 -21.95 1.19 12.19
C GLU A 158 -20.53 1.79 12.10
N THR A 159 -19.87 1.67 10.95
CA THR A 159 -18.49 2.14 10.73
C THR A 159 -18.39 3.59 10.25
N LYS A 160 -19.46 4.38 10.41
CA LYS A 160 -19.52 5.77 9.99
C LYS A 160 -18.38 6.59 10.59
N GLY A 161 -17.63 7.29 9.74
CA GLY A 161 -16.52 8.15 10.16
C GLY A 161 -15.25 7.39 10.48
N CYS A 162 -15.13 6.12 10.06
CA CYS A 162 -13.87 5.39 10.13
C CYS A 162 -12.79 6.05 9.27
N HIS A 163 -11.55 5.98 9.73
CA HIS A 163 -10.42 6.60 9.04
C HIS A 163 -9.34 5.59 8.63
N THR A 164 -9.28 4.43 9.28
CA THR A 164 -8.43 3.32 8.85
C THR A 164 -8.99 1.98 9.33
N PHE A 165 -8.61 0.90 8.66
CA PHE A 165 -8.88 -0.47 9.09
C PHE A 165 -7.62 -1.34 8.91
N CYS A 166 -7.58 -2.48 9.59
CA CYS A 166 -6.66 -3.58 9.31
C CYS A 166 -7.44 -4.90 9.46
N HIS A 167 -6.90 -5.98 8.90
CA HIS A 167 -7.48 -7.31 9.06
C HIS A 167 -6.42 -8.34 9.42
N GLY A 168 -6.87 -9.50 9.87
CA GLY A 168 -6.00 -10.64 10.14
C GLY A 168 -6.75 -11.78 10.80
N GLU A 169 -6.08 -12.90 11.02
CA GLU A 169 -6.67 -14.05 11.69
C GLU A 169 -6.60 -13.92 13.21
N ILE A 170 -7.67 -14.35 13.88
CA ILE A 170 -7.73 -14.53 15.33
C ILE A 170 -8.22 -15.94 15.66
N ARG A 171 -7.76 -16.49 16.79
CA ARG A 171 -8.28 -17.76 17.31
C ARG A 171 -9.64 -17.59 17.94
N GLN A 172 -10.55 -18.49 17.58
CA GLN A 172 -11.88 -18.54 18.15
C GLN A 172 -11.88 -19.32 19.48
N PRO A 173 -12.72 -18.93 20.46
CA PRO A 173 -12.82 -19.63 21.75
C PRO A 173 -13.19 -21.12 21.63
N HIS A 174 -13.94 -21.46 20.57
CA HIS A 174 -14.43 -22.82 20.30
C HIS A 174 -13.49 -23.63 19.39
N GLY A 175 -12.28 -23.13 19.13
CA GLY A 175 -11.32 -23.71 18.19
C GLY A 175 -11.48 -23.17 16.77
N GLY A 176 -10.38 -23.17 16.01
CA GLY A 176 -10.29 -22.63 14.65
C GLY A 176 -9.87 -21.16 14.59
N ASN A 177 -9.55 -20.70 13.40
CA ASN A 177 -9.24 -19.29 13.12
C ASN A 177 -10.49 -18.62 12.54
N SER A 178 -10.60 -17.30 12.69
CA SER A 178 -11.57 -16.47 11.95
C SER A 178 -10.86 -15.22 11.40
N CYS A 179 -11.27 -14.75 10.22
CA CYS A 179 -10.86 -13.44 9.73
C CYS A 179 -11.54 -12.33 10.55
N CYS A 180 -10.73 -11.44 11.09
CA CYS A 180 -11.16 -10.30 11.87
C CYS A 180 -10.85 -9.01 11.10
N LEU A 181 -11.81 -8.10 11.07
CA LEU A 181 -11.66 -6.74 10.56
C LEU A 181 -11.72 -5.75 11.73
N CYS A 182 -10.62 -5.04 11.96
CA CYS A 182 -10.53 -4.00 12.97
C CYS A 182 -10.69 -2.63 12.31
N VAL A 183 -11.62 -1.82 12.81
CA VAL A 183 -11.99 -0.53 12.20
C VAL A 183 -11.80 0.59 13.21
N ALA A 184 -10.93 1.55 12.91
CA ALA A 184 -10.64 2.68 13.78
C ALA A 184 -11.62 3.83 13.56
N ILE A 185 -12.24 4.32 14.65
CA ILE A 185 -13.12 5.48 14.67
C ILE A 185 -12.77 6.33 15.91
N LYS A 186 -12.10 7.46 15.70
CA LYS A 186 -11.64 8.35 16.78
C LYS A 186 -10.80 7.58 17.83
N ARG A 187 -11.35 7.34 19.02
CA ARG A 187 -10.69 6.67 20.16
C ARG A 187 -11.17 5.22 20.35
N THR A 188 -11.91 4.69 19.38
CA THR A 188 -12.48 3.34 19.44
C THR A 188 -11.95 2.52 18.28
N VAL A 189 -11.59 1.26 18.54
CA VAL A 189 -11.43 0.24 17.50
C VAL A 189 -12.59 -0.75 17.59
N GLN A 190 -13.40 -0.79 16.55
CA GLN A 190 -14.50 -1.75 16.43
C GLN A 190 -13.98 -3.02 15.76
N VAL A 191 -14.24 -4.17 16.37
CA VAL A 191 -13.72 -5.47 15.94
C VAL A 191 -14.87 -6.28 15.36
N TYR A 192 -14.74 -6.71 14.12
CA TYR A 192 -15.74 -7.49 13.39
C TYR A 192 -15.17 -8.83 12.96
N GLU A 193 -15.95 -9.89 13.10
CA GLU A 193 -15.72 -11.16 12.45
C GLU A 193 -16.33 -11.13 11.04
N ILE A 194 -15.56 -11.53 10.03
CA ILE A 194 -16.03 -11.64 8.64
C ILE A 194 -16.27 -13.11 8.31
N ASN A 195 -17.46 -13.40 7.78
CA ASN A 195 -17.94 -14.76 7.57
C ASN A 195 -18.44 -14.97 6.12
N LYS A 196 -18.42 -16.23 5.68
CA LYS A 196 -19.05 -16.66 4.41
C LYS A 196 -20.55 -16.96 4.53
N THR A 197 -21.08 -16.95 5.74
CA THR A 197 -22.48 -17.32 6.00
C THR A 197 -23.43 -16.21 5.55
N ARG A 198 -24.75 -16.45 5.65
CA ARG A 198 -25.78 -15.44 5.37
C ARG A 198 -25.56 -14.14 6.16
N GLN A 199 -24.99 -14.25 7.35
CA GLN A 199 -24.54 -13.12 8.16
C GLN A 199 -23.06 -12.83 7.83
N LYS A 200 -22.84 -12.05 6.76
CA LYS A 200 -21.52 -11.73 6.18
C LYS A 200 -20.51 -11.15 7.18
N TYR A 201 -20.99 -10.49 8.23
CA TYR A 201 -20.15 -9.99 9.33
C TYR A 201 -20.89 -9.97 10.66
N ARG A 202 -20.14 -10.02 11.76
CA ARG A 202 -20.65 -9.89 13.13
C ARG A 202 -19.72 -9.01 13.96
N LYS A 203 -20.26 -7.99 14.61
CA LYS A 203 -19.49 -7.17 15.55
C LYS A 203 -19.16 -7.97 16.80
N MET A 204 -17.87 -8.09 17.12
CA MET A 204 -17.38 -8.85 18.28
C MET A 204 -17.20 -7.98 19.51
N LYS A 205 -16.52 -6.83 19.36
CA LYS A 205 -16.14 -5.99 20.49
C LYS A 205 -15.82 -4.56 20.07
N ASP A 206 -15.94 -3.62 21.01
CA ASP A 206 -15.36 -2.29 20.92
C ASP A 206 -14.18 -2.18 21.90
N ILE A 207 -13.02 -1.74 21.40
CA ILE A 207 -11.82 -1.48 22.19
C ILE A 207 -11.68 0.03 22.35
N GLN A 208 -11.66 0.50 23.59
CA GLN A 208 -11.41 1.90 23.91
C GLN A 208 -9.92 2.17 24.03
N VAL A 209 -9.46 3.22 23.35
CA VAL A 209 -8.05 3.60 23.25
C VAL A 209 -7.83 4.94 23.99
N PRO A 210 -6.71 5.10 24.73
CA PRO A 210 -6.43 6.32 25.50
C PRO A 210 -6.34 7.61 24.67
N GLY A 211 -5.98 7.49 23.39
CA GLY A 211 -5.89 8.62 22.46
C GLY A 211 -6.62 8.35 21.15
N GLN A 212 -6.63 9.36 20.26
CA GLN A 212 -7.12 9.17 18.90
C GLN A 212 -6.25 8.13 18.20
N VAL A 213 -6.87 7.10 17.65
CA VAL A 213 -6.17 6.05 16.90
C VAL A 213 -5.53 6.66 15.66
N GLN A 214 -4.22 6.48 15.51
CA GLN A 214 -3.44 6.97 14.37
C GLN A 214 -3.11 5.84 13.38
N CYS A 215 -2.82 4.65 13.89
CA CYS A 215 -2.60 3.45 13.09
C CYS A 215 -3.07 2.20 13.86
N ILE A 216 -3.39 1.15 13.11
CA ILE A 216 -3.73 -0.17 13.63
C ILE A 216 -3.13 -1.24 12.72
N GLU A 217 -2.71 -2.36 13.31
CA GLU A 217 -2.14 -3.49 12.58
C GLU A 217 -2.44 -4.80 13.35
N MET A 218 -2.72 -5.89 12.63
CA MET A 218 -2.82 -7.21 13.23
C MET A 218 -1.48 -7.92 13.18
N MET A 219 -0.94 -8.31 14.34
CA MET A 219 0.34 -9.02 14.44
C MET A 219 0.19 -10.25 15.35
N SER A 220 0.41 -11.45 14.81
CA SER A 220 0.36 -12.70 15.58
C SER A 220 -0.91 -12.84 16.43
N GLU A 221 -2.08 -12.62 15.81
CA GLU A 221 -3.41 -12.67 16.45
C GLU A 221 -3.70 -11.54 17.46
N ARG A 222 -2.81 -10.55 17.58
CA ARG A 222 -2.93 -9.42 18.50
C ARG A 222 -3.10 -8.12 17.73
N LEU A 223 -3.92 -7.23 18.27
CA LEU A 223 -4.16 -5.93 17.64
C LEU A 223 -3.16 -4.91 18.20
N CYS A 224 -2.27 -4.42 17.35
CA CYS A 224 -1.39 -3.31 17.66
C CYS A 224 -2.08 -2.00 17.32
N VAL A 225 -2.08 -1.03 18.23
CA VAL A 225 -2.73 0.28 18.07
C VAL A 225 -1.76 1.38 18.42
N GLY A 226 -1.50 2.29 17.48
CA GLY A 226 -0.79 3.54 17.72
C GLY A 226 -1.75 4.69 18.00
N TYR A 227 -1.43 5.50 19.00
CA TYR A 227 -2.13 6.74 19.34
C TYR A 227 -1.09 7.78 19.80
N PRO A 228 -1.44 9.07 19.95
CA PRO A 228 -0.45 10.10 20.25
C PRO A 228 0.49 9.73 21.40
N SER A 229 1.79 9.69 21.09
CA SER A 229 2.90 9.40 22.01
C SER A 229 3.03 7.95 22.50
N CYS A 230 2.27 6.97 22.00
CA CYS A 230 2.35 5.58 22.50
C CYS A 230 1.83 4.52 21.52
N PHE A 231 2.22 3.26 21.75
CA PHE A 231 1.65 2.06 21.13
C PHE A 231 1.13 1.11 22.21
N ALA A 232 0.01 0.45 21.94
CA ALA A 232 -0.55 -0.58 22.81
C ALA A 232 -0.91 -1.83 22.02
N ILE A 233 -0.82 -2.99 22.67
CA ILE A 233 -1.20 -4.29 22.12
C ILE A 233 -2.44 -4.74 22.88
N TYR A 234 -3.48 -5.08 22.13
CA TYR A 234 -4.74 -5.63 22.62
C TYR A 234 -4.85 -7.12 22.29
#